data_AF-A0AAU0T180-F1
#
_entry.id   AF-A0AAU0T180-F1
#
_cell.length_a   1.000
_cell.length_b   1.000
_cell.length_c   1.000
_cell.angle_alpha   90.00
_cell.angle_beta   90.00
_cell.angle_gamma   90.00
#
_symmetry.space_group_name_H-M   'P 1'
#
loop_
_entity.id
_entity.type
_entity.pdbx_description
1 polymer ?
#
loop_
_entity_poly.entity_id
_entity_poly.type
_entity_poly.pdbx_seq_one_letter_code
_entity_poly.pdbx_strand_id
1 'polypeptide(L)'
;MWKRRRSKRVEHDLADAADNLREAVNVLLDISVELIQGGNGNALKSIAGVIVALQDDEVILREHAASLKTVAGGRRTGDKVAGEP
;
A
#
# COMPACT_ATOMS: atom_id res chain seq x y z
N MET A 1 -2.49 22.64 -14.04
CA MET A 1 -2.95 22.43 -12.64
C MET A 1 -3.69 21.09 -12.42
N TRP A 2 -4.52 20.65 -13.37
CA TRP A 2 -5.34 19.42 -13.28
C TRP A 2 -4.54 18.10 -13.10
N LYS A 3 -3.44 17.90 -13.84
CA LYS A 3 -2.59 16.69 -13.71
C LYS A 3 -1.97 16.52 -12.31
N ARG A 4 -1.55 17.61 -11.65
CA ARG A 4 -1.02 17.58 -10.28
C ARG A 4 -2.10 17.22 -9.24
N ARG A 5 -3.33 17.71 -9.40
CA ARG A 5 -4.46 17.35 -8.53
C ARG A 5 -4.88 15.89 -8.70
N ARG A 6 -4.83 15.36 -9.93
CA ARG A 6 -5.08 13.93 -10.21
C ARG A 6 -4.00 13.05 -9.57
N SER A 7 -2.72 13.42 -9.69
CA SER A 7 -1.62 12.68 -9.06
C SER A 7 -1.74 12.63 -7.54
N LYS A 8 -2.10 13.74 -6.89
CA LYS A 8 -2.32 13.79 -5.44
C LYS A 8 -3.52 12.98 -4.97
N ARG A 9 -4.61 12.94 -5.76
CA ARG A 9 -5.76 12.08 -5.44
C ARG A 9 -5.37 10.61 -5.52
N VAL A 10 -4.69 10.19 -6.58
CA VAL A 10 -4.23 8.81 -6.72
C VAL A 10 -3.26 8.42 -5.60
N GLU A 11 -2.34 9.31 -5.19
CA GLU A 11 -1.47 9.08 -4.02
C GLU A 11 -2.30 8.83 -2.74
N HIS A 12 -3.33 9.63 -2.52
CA HIS A 12 -4.22 9.49 -1.36
C HIS A 12 -5.04 8.20 -1.42
N ASP A 13 -5.67 7.92 -2.57
CA ASP A 13 -6.51 6.73 -2.76
C ASP A 13 -5.70 5.43 -2.55
N LEU A 14 -4.43 5.41 -2.97
CA LEU A 14 -3.52 4.27 -2.75
C LEU A 14 -3.11 4.12 -1.28
N ALA A 15 -2.87 5.23 -0.57
CA ALA A 15 -2.56 5.21 0.85
C ALA A 15 -3.76 4.72 1.68
N ASP A 16 -4.96 5.21 1.37
CA ASP A 16 -6.21 4.76 2.02
C ASP A 16 -6.45 3.27 1.78
N ALA A 17 -6.22 2.79 0.55
CA ALA A 17 -6.35 1.37 0.23
C ALA A 17 -5.36 0.51 1.03
N ALA A 18 -4.11 0.95 1.19
CA ALA A 18 -3.12 0.26 2.01
C ALA A 18 -3.54 0.20 3.50
N ASP A 19 -4.08 1.29 4.04
CA ASP A 19 -4.53 1.32 5.43
C ASP A 19 -5.77 0.43 5.66
N ASN A 20 -6.70 0.38 4.70
CA ASN A 20 -7.82 -0.57 4.74
C ASN A 20 -7.37 -2.04 4.70
N LEU A 21 -6.35 -2.37 3.89
CA LEU A 21 -5.78 -3.72 3.86
C LEU A 21 -5.12 -4.08 5.20
N ARG A 22 -4.40 -3.12 5.80
CA ARG A 22 -3.81 -3.31 7.13
C ARG A 22 -4.87 -3.56 8.20
N GLU A 23 -5.98 -2.84 8.17
CA GLU A 23 -7.09 -3.06 9.09
C GLU A 23 -7.72 -4.45 8.88
N ALA A 24 -7.94 -4.87 7.64
CA ALA A 24 -8.42 -6.21 7.32
C ALA A 24 -7.48 -7.32 7.82
N VAL A 25 -6.17 -7.13 7.69
CA VAL A 25 -5.15 -8.05 8.23
C VAL A 25 -5.26 -8.15 9.76
N ASN A 26 -5.42 -7.02 10.47
CA ASN A 26 -5.57 -7.04 11.93
C ASN A 26 -6.81 -7.84 12.36
N VAL A 27 -7.95 -7.61 11.69
CA VAL A 27 -9.18 -8.38 11.97
C VAL A 27 -8.98 -9.88 11.71
N LEU A 28 -8.29 -10.24 10.63
CA LEU A 28 -8.00 -11.64 10.33
C LEU A 28 -7.04 -12.27 11.35
N LEU A 29 -6.08 -11.51 11.87
CA LEU A 29 -5.20 -11.96 12.95
C LEU A 29 -6.00 -12.23 14.23
N ASP A 30 -6.93 -11.35 14.60
CA ASP A 30 -7.81 -11.56 15.76
C ASP A 30 -8.67 -12.82 15.59
N ILE A 31 -9.30 -13.01 14.42
CA ILE A 31 -10.05 -14.22 14.08
C ILE A 31 -9.15 -15.46 14.14
N SER A 32 -7.89 -15.36 13.71
CA SER A 32 -6.95 -16.48 13.75
C SER A 32 -6.67 -16.93 15.19
N VAL A 33 -6.60 -16.00 16.14
CA VAL A 33 -6.43 -16.31 17.57
C VAL A 33 -7.64 -17.08 18.10
N GLU A 34 -8.86 -16.64 17.76
CA GLU A 34 -10.09 -17.33 18.14
C GLU A 34 -10.15 -18.76 17.58
N LEU A 35 -9.72 -18.95 16.32
CA LEU A 35 -9.70 -20.27 15.69
C LEU A 35 -8.66 -21.22 16.28
N ILE A 36 -7.51 -20.70 16.73
CA ILE A 36 -6.51 -21.48 17.47
C ILE A 36 -7.14 -21.99 18.78
N GLN A 37 -7.82 -21.11 19.52
CA GLN A 37 -8.48 -21.46 20.76
C GLN A 37 -9.61 -22.48 20.54
N GLY A 38 -10.32 -22.39 19.42
CA GLY A 38 -11.38 -23.32 19.03
C GLY A 38 -10.91 -24.63 18.38
N GLY A 39 -9.59 -24.83 18.18
CA GLY A 39 -9.03 -26.05 17.60
C GLY A 39 -9.28 -26.24 16.09
N ASN A 40 -9.67 -25.19 15.36
CA ASN A 40 -10.00 -25.29 13.93
C ASN A 40 -8.78 -25.02 13.02
N GLY A 41 -7.86 -25.98 12.96
CA GLY A 41 -6.60 -25.85 12.23
C GLY A 41 -6.73 -25.70 10.70
N ASN A 42 -7.82 -26.18 10.10
CA ASN A 42 -8.06 -26.01 8.65
C ASN A 42 -8.47 -24.58 8.31
N ALA A 43 -9.36 -23.98 9.10
CA ALA A 43 -9.72 -22.57 8.94
C ALA A 43 -8.49 -21.66 9.15
N LEU A 44 -7.63 -22.00 10.11
CA LEU A 44 -6.40 -21.26 10.39
C LEU A 44 -5.45 -21.21 9.18
N LYS A 45 -5.22 -22.35 8.51
CA LYS A 45 -4.38 -22.40 7.29
C LYS A 45 -4.94 -21.55 6.17
N SER A 46 -6.27 -21.54 6.00
CA SER A 46 -6.92 -20.72 4.98
C SER A 46 -6.76 -19.23 5.26
N ILE A 47 -6.87 -18.82 6.52
CA ILE A 47 -6.72 -17.41 6.93
C ILE A 47 -5.27 -16.95 6.84
N ALA A 48 -4.30 -17.81 7.21
CA ALA A 48 -2.88 -17.47 7.10
C ALA A 48 -2.47 -17.11 5.66
N GLY A 49 -2.95 -17.86 4.66
CA GLY A 49 -2.69 -17.54 3.25
C GLY A 49 -3.30 -16.20 2.82
N VAL A 50 -4.49 -15.87 3.30
CA VAL A 50 -5.16 -14.59 3.02
C VAL A 50 -4.42 -13.43 3.69
N ILE A 51 -3.97 -13.59 4.94
CA ILE A 51 -3.20 -12.56 5.66
C ILE A 51 -1.93 -12.20 4.89
N VAL A 52 -1.17 -13.20 4.43
CA VAL A 52 0.07 -12.96 3.67
C VAL A 52 -0.23 -12.21 2.37
N ALA A 53 -1.23 -12.63 1.60
CA ALA A 53 -1.58 -11.96 0.36
C ALA A 53 -1.99 -10.49 0.57
N LEU A 54 -2.79 -10.20 1.61
CA LEU A 54 -3.21 -8.84 1.92
C LEU A 54 -2.04 -7.96 2.43
N GLN A 55 -1.07 -8.56 3.14
CA GLN A 55 0.16 -7.87 3.55
C GLN A 55 1.05 -7.54 2.35
N ASP A 56 1.19 -8.46 1.40
CA ASP A 56 1.94 -8.20 0.16
C ASP A 56 1.30 -7.06 -0.64
N ASP A 57 -0.02 -7.08 -0.81
CA ASP A 57 -0.76 -6.01 -1.50
C ASP A 57 -0.63 -4.65 -0.77
N GLU A 58 -0.66 -4.66 0.57
CA GLU A 58 -0.48 -3.46 1.39
C GLU A 58 0.90 -2.80 1.17
N VAL A 59 1.96 -3.60 1.16
CA VAL A 59 3.33 -3.14 0.90
C VAL A 59 3.43 -2.54 -0.49
N ILE A 60 2.91 -3.24 -1.51
CA ILE A 60 2.95 -2.77 -2.91
C ILE A 60 2.24 -1.41 -3.04
N LEU A 61 1.07 -1.24 -2.42
CA LEU A 61 0.32 0.01 -2.49
C LEU A 61 1.06 1.16 -1.80
N ARG A 62 1.69 0.92 -0.64
CA ARG A 62 2.51 1.95 0.04
C ARG A 62 3.72 2.35 -0.81
N GLU A 63 4.41 1.39 -1.41
CA GLU A 63 5.54 1.66 -2.30
C GLU A 63 5.11 2.49 -3.53
N HIS A 64 3.96 2.16 -4.13
CA HIS A 64 3.40 2.91 -5.24
C HIS A 64 3.03 4.33 -4.84
N ALA A 65 2.35 4.53 -3.70
CA ALA A 65 2.03 5.85 -3.19
C ALA A 65 3.31 6.69 -2.92
N ALA A 66 4.34 6.08 -2.34
CA ALA A 66 5.63 6.73 -2.09
C ALA A 66 6.34 7.13 -3.40
N SER A 67 6.30 6.27 -4.42
CA SER A 67 6.90 6.56 -5.74
C SER A 67 6.21 7.73 -6.46
N LEU A 68 4.90 7.89 -6.29
CA LEU A 68 4.17 9.03 -6.86
C LEU A 68 4.57 10.35 -6.21
N LYS A 69 4.85 10.31 -4.90
CA LYS A 69 5.33 11.45 -4.12
C LYS A 69 6.71 11.92 -4.60
N THR A 70 7.62 10.99 -4.90
CA THR A 70 8.96 11.31 -5.43
C THR A 70 8.92 11.79 -6.88
N VAL A 71 8.07 11.22 -7.75
CA VAL A 71 7.91 11.68 -9.15
C VAL A 71 7.27 13.07 -9.22
N ALA A 72 6.36 13.41 -8.30
CA ALA A 72 5.82 14.76 -8.19
C ALA A 72 6.85 15.80 -7.72
N GLY A 73 7.87 15.38 -6.95
CA GLY A 73 9.00 16.20 -6.49
C GLY A 73 10.19 16.25 -7.46
N GLY A 74 10.43 15.19 -8.23
CA GLY A 74 11.62 15.01 -9.07
C GLY A 74 11.62 15.77 -10.40
N ARG A 75 10.49 16.35 -10.83
CA ARG A 75 10.41 17.21 -12.02
C ARG A 75 10.92 18.64 -11.81
N ARG A 76 11.90 18.84 -10.91
CA ARG A 76 12.54 20.14 -10.64
C ARG A 76 14.07 20.16 -10.74
N THR A 77 14.72 19.05 -11.06
CA THR A 77 16.19 19.01 -11.21
C THR A 77 16.54 18.12 -12.40
N GLY A 78 16.41 18.70 -13.59
CA GLY A 78 16.76 18.06 -14.86
C GLY A 78 16.61 18.97 -16.07
N ASP A 79 16.01 20.15 -15.89
CA ASP A 79 15.99 21.23 -16.88
C ASP A 79 16.89 22.38 -16.38
N LYS A 80 18.17 22.06 -16.15
CA LYS A 80 19.22 23.07 -16.27
C LYS A 80 19.76 22.95 -17.67
N VAL A 81 19.09 23.62 -18.59
CA VAL A 81 19.77 24.26 -19.71
C VAL A 81 20.78 25.23 -19.09
N ALA A 82 22.04 24.83 -19.08
CA ALA A 82 23.21 25.70 -19.03
C ALA A 82 24.15 25.03 -20.04
N GLY A 83 24.17 25.50 -21.28
CA GLY A 83 24.79 26.77 -21.64
C GLY A 83 26.21 26.43 -22.11
N GLU A 84 26.48 26.70 -23.38
CA GLU A 84 27.72 26.50 -24.15
C GLU A 84 29.02 26.84 -23.37
N PRO A 85 30.17 26.32 -23.82
CA PRO A 85 30.90 27.00 -24.89
C PRO A 85 31.00 26.22 -26.21
#